data_AF-A0A9E5HHF0-F1
#
_entry.id   AF-A0A9E5HHF0-F1
#
_cell.length_a   1.000
_cell.length_b   1.000
_cell.length_c   1.000
_cell.angle_alpha   90.00
_cell.angle_beta   90.00
_cell.angle_gamma   90.00
#
_symmetry.space_group_name_H-M   'P 1'
#
loop_
_entity.id
_entity.type
_entity.pdbx_description
1 polymer ?
#
loop_
_entity_poly.entity_id
_entity_poly.type
_entity_poly.pdbx_seq_one_letter_code
_entity_poly.pdbx_strand_id
1 'polypeptide(L)'
;MSFFDDLETRSADQRASDMALALPAQIANAQKLSGYADALGAVDASAIQTIEDLAGLPVLRKSTLVQAQSGNGPLGGYGALKTHEFAHIFQSPGPIYEPGGVGRDWWRIGRFLNAVGIGAGDIVQNCFGYHLTPAGMIFENGARAVNAGVVPAGVGQTELQVRAASDIGTTAYAGTPDYLKVIWDKADELGFKLGITKAAVGGGALFPSLRQEYADRGVLCLQNYATADLGNVAYESQAMDGMIVDEGVIVEIVTPGTGNPVAVGEVGEVVVTTLNRDYPLVRFATGDLSAVMAGQSPCGRTNMRIKGWMGRADQTTKIKGMFVRPEQVADLVAKHDEIDRARVIAIRDGEMDGMIVQLETSATDPARYEASVMDCLKLRGRIELIAPGGLPRDGLVIEDQRKYD
;
A
#
# COMPACT_ATOMS: atom_id res chain seq x y z
N MET A 1 -4.84 -27.14 2.53
CA MET A 1 -4.51 -25.73 2.82
C MET A 1 -3.95 -25.67 4.22
N SER A 2 -2.77 -25.08 4.42
CA SER A 2 -2.23 -24.78 5.75
C SER A 2 -2.46 -23.31 6.09
N PHE A 3 -2.58 -23.04 7.38
CA PHE A 3 -2.53 -21.69 7.95
C PHE A 3 -1.22 -21.56 8.73
N PHE A 4 -0.61 -20.39 8.68
CA PHE A 4 0.60 -20.01 9.39
C PHE A 4 0.35 -19.85 10.90
N ASP A 5 -0.81 -19.32 11.27
CA ASP A 5 -1.26 -19.19 12.65
C ASP A 5 -2.79 -19.12 12.77
N ASP A 6 -3.31 -19.15 14.00
CA ASP A 6 -4.74 -19.18 14.30
C ASP A 6 -5.46 -17.86 13.93
N LEU A 7 -4.72 -16.75 13.77
CA LEU A 7 -5.32 -15.45 13.44
C LEU A 7 -5.94 -15.46 12.04
N GLU A 8 -5.41 -16.25 11.12
CA GLU A 8 -5.90 -16.33 9.74
C GLU A 8 -7.34 -16.83 9.62
N THR A 9 -7.83 -17.58 10.62
CA THR A 9 -9.15 -18.21 10.61
C THR A 9 -10.07 -17.74 11.75
N ARG A 10 -9.64 -16.71 12.52
CA ARG A 10 -10.43 -16.19 13.63
C ARG A 10 -11.77 -15.62 13.17
N SER A 11 -12.81 -15.81 13.99
CA SER A 11 -14.14 -15.29 13.70
C SER A 11 -14.15 -13.76 13.62
N ALA A 12 -15.20 -13.20 13.02
CA ALA A 12 -15.41 -11.75 13.01
C ALA A 12 -15.49 -11.17 14.44
N ASP A 13 -16.20 -11.86 15.34
CA ASP A 13 -16.33 -11.45 16.75
C ASP A 13 -14.99 -11.46 17.48
N GLN A 14 -14.16 -12.50 17.28
CA GLN A 14 -12.83 -12.55 17.88
C GLN A 14 -11.94 -11.43 17.34
N ARG A 15 -11.95 -11.18 16.03
CA ARG A 15 -11.19 -10.08 15.42
C ARG A 15 -11.62 -8.72 15.96
N ALA A 16 -12.93 -8.49 16.08
CA ALA A 16 -13.47 -7.26 16.66
C ALA A 16 -13.04 -7.09 18.13
N SER A 17 -13.11 -8.15 18.94
CA SER A 17 -12.65 -8.14 20.33
C SER A 17 -11.15 -7.86 20.45
N ASP A 18 -10.33 -8.48 19.60
CA ASP A 18 -8.88 -8.26 19.59
C ASP A 18 -8.54 -6.83 19.17
N MET A 19 -9.26 -6.29 18.18
CA MET A 19 -9.08 -4.91 17.71
C MET A 19 -9.46 -3.88 18.78
N ALA A 20 -10.56 -4.11 19.51
CA ALA A 20 -10.99 -3.24 20.61
C ALA A 20 -9.94 -3.15 21.74
N LEU A 21 -9.00 -4.09 21.82
CA LEU A 21 -7.85 -4.04 22.73
C LEU A 21 -6.59 -3.48 22.07
N ALA A 22 -6.32 -3.87 20.83
CA ALA A 22 -5.08 -3.53 20.14
C ALA A 22 -5.06 -2.06 19.68
N LEU A 23 -6.17 -1.53 19.17
CA LEU A 23 -6.25 -0.16 18.66
C LEU A 23 -5.98 0.89 19.75
N PRO A 24 -6.67 0.87 20.92
CA PRO A 24 -6.39 1.84 21.98
C PRO A 24 -4.94 1.80 22.44
N ALA A 25 -4.38 0.59 22.59
CA ALA A 25 -2.99 0.41 22.98
C ALA A 25 -2.02 0.99 21.94
N GLN A 26 -2.32 0.83 20.66
CA GLN A 26 -1.49 1.34 19.57
C GLN A 26 -1.57 2.86 19.44
N ILE A 27 -2.77 3.45 19.59
CA ILE A 27 -2.94 4.91 19.63
C ILE A 27 -2.19 5.49 20.84
N ALA A 28 -2.34 4.90 22.02
CA ALA A 28 -1.62 5.33 23.23
C ALA A 28 -0.09 5.17 23.10
N ASN A 29 0.38 4.21 22.31
CA ASN A 29 1.80 4.07 22.00
C ASN A 29 2.27 5.21 21.07
N ALA A 30 1.53 5.49 20.00
CA ALA A 30 1.81 6.56 19.06
C ALA A 30 1.83 7.95 19.74
N GLN A 31 0.91 8.20 20.68
CA GLN A 31 0.81 9.46 21.45
C GLN A 31 2.06 9.81 22.26
N LYS A 32 2.89 8.82 22.62
CA LYS A 32 4.15 9.05 23.35
C LYS A 32 5.24 9.63 22.45
N LEU A 33 5.04 9.62 21.14
CA LEU A 33 6.07 9.96 20.17
C LEU A 33 5.91 11.41 19.72
N SER A 34 7.03 12.13 19.61
CA SER A 34 7.02 13.56 19.27
C SER A 34 6.45 13.84 17.88
N GLY A 35 6.52 12.89 16.95
CA GLY A 35 5.89 13.00 15.62
C GLY A 35 4.37 13.11 15.66
N TYR A 36 3.73 12.68 16.76
CA TYR A 36 2.28 12.73 16.94
C TYR A 36 1.81 13.76 17.96
N ALA A 37 2.71 14.60 18.50
CA ALA A 37 2.36 15.57 19.54
C ALA A 37 1.15 16.44 19.15
N ASP A 38 1.16 16.96 17.92
CA ASP A 38 0.07 17.81 17.41
C ASP A 38 -1.12 17.00 16.90
N ALA A 39 -0.86 15.84 16.29
CA ALA A 39 -1.89 15.06 15.57
C ALA A 39 -2.75 14.18 16.48
N LEU A 40 -2.17 13.58 17.53
CA LEU A 40 -2.86 12.64 18.43
C LEU A 40 -2.83 13.06 19.90
N GLY A 41 -2.13 14.15 20.27
CA GLY A 41 -1.92 14.51 21.68
C GLY A 41 -3.20 14.71 22.52
N ALA A 42 -4.28 15.19 21.89
CA ALA A 42 -5.58 15.43 22.54
C ALA A 42 -6.61 14.29 22.36
N VAL A 43 -6.25 13.23 21.63
CA VAL A 43 -7.16 12.11 21.35
C VAL A 43 -7.35 11.24 22.60
N ASP A 44 -8.58 10.84 22.91
CA ASP A 44 -8.81 9.77 23.87
C ASP A 44 -8.55 8.42 23.20
N ALA A 45 -7.37 7.84 23.44
CA ALA A 45 -7.01 6.56 22.86
C ALA A 45 -7.99 5.43 23.22
N SER A 46 -8.63 5.49 24.39
CA SER A 46 -9.57 4.46 24.84
C SER A 46 -10.87 4.43 24.04
N ALA A 47 -11.19 5.53 23.35
CA ALA A 47 -12.35 5.67 22.48
C ALA A 47 -12.12 5.11 21.07
N ILE A 48 -10.89 4.75 20.69
CA ILE A 48 -10.57 4.23 19.35
C ILE A 48 -10.52 2.71 19.39
N GLN A 49 -11.66 2.05 19.19
CA GLN A 49 -11.81 0.59 19.35
C GLN A 49 -12.14 -0.13 18.04
N THR A 50 -12.63 0.58 17.03
CA THR A 50 -13.00 0.03 15.73
C THR A 50 -12.29 0.72 14.57
N ILE A 51 -12.47 0.20 13.35
CA ILE A 51 -11.96 0.84 12.13
C ILE A 51 -12.67 2.17 11.89
N GLU A 52 -13.96 2.23 12.19
CA GLU A 52 -14.77 3.43 12.04
C GLU A 52 -14.27 4.57 12.93
N ASP A 53 -13.80 4.26 14.14
CA ASP A 53 -13.23 5.27 15.05
C ASP A 53 -11.94 5.90 14.50
N LEU A 54 -11.18 5.18 13.66
CA LEU A 54 -10.00 5.74 13.00
C LEU A 54 -10.37 6.91 12.07
N ALA A 55 -11.56 6.91 11.47
CA ALA A 55 -11.96 7.96 10.53
C ALA A 55 -11.88 9.38 11.13
N GLY A 56 -12.03 9.51 12.46
CA GLY A 56 -11.90 10.77 13.19
C GLY A 56 -10.46 11.26 13.43
N LEU A 57 -9.45 10.44 13.14
CA LEU A 57 -8.03 10.79 13.31
C LEU A 57 -7.44 11.36 12.01
N PRO A 58 -6.46 12.28 12.07
CA PRO A 58 -5.81 12.80 10.87
C PRO A 58 -5.04 11.70 10.12
N VAL A 59 -5.04 11.79 8.79
CA VAL A 59 -4.24 10.90 7.93
C VAL A 59 -2.78 11.33 7.95
N LEU A 60 -1.88 10.39 8.24
CA LEU A 60 -0.43 10.59 8.15
C LEU A 60 0.03 10.44 6.70
N ARG A 61 0.38 11.56 6.08
CA ARG A 61 0.88 11.60 4.69
C ARG A 61 2.39 11.36 4.65
N LYS A 62 2.88 10.75 3.57
CA LYS A 62 4.32 10.52 3.36
C LYS A 62 5.14 11.83 3.31
N SER A 63 4.56 12.92 2.82
CA SER A 63 5.16 14.26 2.86
C SER A 63 5.42 14.75 4.29
N THR A 64 4.51 14.46 5.23
CA THR A 64 4.66 14.79 6.65
C THR A 64 5.84 14.03 7.26
N LEU A 65 6.03 12.75 6.91
CA LEU A 65 7.20 11.98 7.34
C LEU A 65 8.50 12.62 6.85
N VAL A 66 8.60 12.95 5.56
CA VAL A 66 9.81 13.57 4.97
C VAL A 66 10.15 14.91 5.66
N GLN A 67 9.13 15.75 5.89
CA GLN A 67 9.32 17.02 6.60
C GLN A 67 9.80 16.80 8.04
N ALA A 68 9.17 15.88 8.77
CA ALA A 68 9.55 15.57 10.14
C ALA A 68 10.97 14.98 10.22
N GLN A 69 11.37 14.13 9.28
CA GLN A 69 12.71 13.53 9.25
C GLN A 69 13.81 14.56 8.99
N SER A 70 13.49 15.62 8.25
CA SER A 70 14.42 16.72 7.98
C SER A 70 14.70 17.57 9.24
N GLY A 71 13.77 17.63 10.20
CA GLY A 71 13.89 18.45 11.40
C GLY A 71 14.17 17.67 12.70
N ASN A 72 13.70 16.43 12.81
CA ASN A 72 13.62 15.69 14.08
C ASN A 72 14.38 14.35 14.05
N GLY A 73 15.44 14.26 13.26
CA GLY A 73 16.25 13.04 13.10
C GLY A 73 15.63 12.01 12.14
N PRO A 74 16.30 10.88 11.92
CA PRO A 74 16.03 10.02 10.75
C PRO A 74 14.64 9.40 10.74
N LEU A 75 13.97 9.23 11.87
CA LEU A 75 12.60 8.69 11.92
C LEU A 75 11.53 9.76 12.20
N GLY A 76 11.91 11.05 12.23
CA GLY A 76 10.98 12.17 12.35
C GLY A 76 10.16 12.21 13.65
N GLY A 77 10.58 11.49 14.68
CA GLY A 77 9.82 11.33 15.91
C GLY A 77 8.68 10.30 15.83
N TYR A 78 8.66 9.42 14.82
CA TYR A 78 7.66 8.35 14.66
C TYR A 78 8.14 6.96 15.10
N GLY A 79 9.42 6.82 15.48
CA GLY A 79 9.97 5.60 16.06
C GLY A 79 9.81 5.56 17.58
N ALA A 80 9.35 4.42 18.11
CA ALA A 80 9.27 4.19 19.56
C ALA A 80 10.62 3.81 20.19
N LEU A 81 11.59 3.42 19.35
CA LEU A 81 12.97 3.16 19.74
C LEU A 81 13.90 4.27 19.20
N LYS A 82 15.08 4.42 19.80
CA LYS A 82 16.14 5.25 19.25
C LYS A 82 16.67 4.62 17.96
N THR A 83 17.19 5.45 17.05
CA THR A 83 17.71 5.01 15.75
C THR A 83 18.68 3.83 15.83
N HIS A 84 19.57 3.80 16.83
CA HIS A 84 20.57 2.73 16.99
C HIS A 84 20.03 1.46 17.68
N GLU A 85 18.80 1.50 18.21
CA GLU A 85 18.14 0.35 18.83
C GLU A 85 17.40 -0.49 17.78
N PHE A 86 17.11 0.08 16.61
CA PHE A 86 16.69 -0.69 15.45
C PHE A 86 17.87 -1.47 14.87
N ALA A 87 17.60 -2.68 14.39
CA ALA A 87 18.63 -3.52 13.77
C ALA A 87 19.12 -2.93 12.43
N HIS A 88 18.23 -2.23 11.73
CA HIS A 88 18.54 -1.55 10.48
C HIS A 88 17.87 -0.18 10.41
N ILE A 89 18.51 0.72 9.67
CA ILE A 89 17.92 1.96 9.18
C ILE A 89 18.12 1.98 7.67
N PHE A 90 17.02 2.03 6.94
CA PHE A 90 16.99 2.05 5.49
C PHE A 90 16.79 3.47 4.97
N GLN A 91 17.08 3.67 3.68
CA GLN A 91 16.82 4.90 2.97
C GLN A 91 16.22 4.57 1.59
N SER A 92 14.94 4.88 1.41
CA SER A 92 14.28 4.82 0.11
C SER A 92 14.44 6.14 -0.67
N PRO A 93 14.23 6.11 -2.01
CA PRO A 93 14.18 7.33 -2.81
C PRO A 93 13.18 8.36 -2.27
N GLY A 94 13.48 9.66 -2.40
CA GLY A 94 12.66 10.72 -1.81
C GLY A 94 13.15 11.16 -0.42
N PRO A 95 14.47 11.17 -0.23
CA PRO A 95 15.21 10.75 0.98
C PRO A 95 14.35 10.49 2.23
N ILE A 96 13.61 9.37 2.24
CA ILE A 96 12.87 8.90 3.41
C ILE A 96 13.64 7.75 4.05
N TYR A 97 13.68 7.73 5.38
CA TYR A 97 14.30 6.66 6.14
C TYR A 97 13.26 5.79 6.85
N GLU A 98 13.49 4.49 6.88
CA GLU A 98 12.59 3.51 7.49
C GLU A 98 13.36 2.63 8.49
N PRO A 99 12.79 2.30 9.66
CA PRO A 99 13.42 1.39 10.60
C PRO A 99 13.21 -0.07 10.20
N GLY A 100 14.14 -0.94 10.60
CA GLY A 100 14.00 -2.38 10.44
C GLY A 100 14.29 -3.18 11.70
N GLY A 101 13.34 -4.03 12.09
CA GLY A 101 13.49 -5.02 13.15
C GLY A 101 13.91 -6.40 12.63
N VAL A 102 14.40 -7.25 13.55
CA VAL A 102 14.77 -8.66 13.30
C VAL A 102 13.95 -9.66 14.13
N GLY A 103 12.95 -9.17 14.87
CA GLY A 103 12.00 -10.04 15.57
C GLY A 103 11.34 -11.04 14.62
N ARG A 104 10.84 -12.16 15.15
CA ARG A 104 10.19 -13.19 14.33
C ARG A 104 9.02 -12.56 13.57
N ASP A 105 9.11 -12.60 12.24
CA ASP A 105 8.11 -12.05 11.32
C ASP A 105 7.72 -10.58 11.56
N TRP A 106 8.69 -9.75 11.96
CA TRP A 106 8.50 -8.31 12.21
C TRP A 106 7.87 -7.57 11.01
N TRP A 107 8.20 -8.00 9.79
CA TRP A 107 7.66 -7.44 8.54
C TRP A 107 6.37 -8.12 8.04
N ARG A 108 5.90 -9.16 8.74
CA ARG A 108 4.62 -9.86 8.51
C ARG A 108 4.49 -10.54 7.15
N ILE A 109 5.60 -11.09 6.66
CA ILE A 109 5.69 -11.77 5.37
C ILE A 109 5.47 -13.28 5.52
N GLY A 110 5.58 -13.83 6.73
CA GLY A 110 5.45 -15.27 7.01
C GLY A 110 4.13 -15.87 6.53
N ARG A 111 3.00 -15.19 6.77
CA ARG A 111 1.67 -15.63 6.27
C ARG A 111 1.61 -15.70 4.75
N PHE A 112 2.19 -14.71 4.07
CA PHE A 112 2.26 -14.70 2.61
C PHE A 112 3.10 -15.87 2.09
N LEU A 113 4.31 -16.08 2.61
CA LEU A 113 5.15 -17.20 2.18
C LEU A 113 4.50 -18.55 2.47
N ASN A 114 3.81 -18.70 3.60
CA ASN A 114 3.02 -19.89 3.89
C ASN A 114 1.87 -20.09 2.89
N ALA A 115 1.18 -19.02 2.48
CA ALA A 115 0.12 -19.09 1.46
C ALA A 115 0.66 -19.49 0.08
N VAL A 116 1.91 -19.12 -0.26
CA VAL A 116 2.66 -19.61 -1.43
C VAL A 116 3.07 -21.08 -1.27
N GLY A 117 3.06 -21.62 -0.05
CA GLY A 117 3.49 -22.99 0.27
C GLY A 117 5.00 -23.12 0.50
N ILE A 118 5.67 -22.03 0.86
CA ILE A 118 7.10 -22.00 1.23
C ILE A 118 7.22 -22.34 2.73
N GLY A 119 8.15 -23.24 3.08
CA GLY A 119 8.40 -23.63 4.47
C GLY A 119 9.74 -24.32 4.73
N ALA A 120 9.80 -25.17 5.75
CA ALA A 120 11.04 -25.77 6.31
C ALA A 120 11.87 -26.67 5.36
N GLY A 121 11.38 -26.95 4.15
CA GLY A 121 12.10 -27.70 3.12
C GLY A 121 12.52 -26.86 1.92
N ASP A 122 12.24 -25.55 1.94
CA ASP A 122 12.51 -24.66 0.82
C ASP A 122 13.81 -23.88 0.98
N ILE A 123 14.45 -23.60 -0.15
CA ILE A 123 15.54 -22.64 -0.27
C ILE A 123 15.06 -21.51 -1.18
N VAL A 124 14.84 -20.34 -0.59
CA VAL A 124 14.35 -19.14 -1.26
C VAL A 124 15.53 -18.38 -1.86
N GLN A 125 15.56 -18.25 -3.18
CA GLN A 125 16.43 -17.30 -3.87
C GLN A 125 15.79 -15.91 -3.78
N ASN A 126 16.29 -15.10 -2.85
CA ASN A 126 15.80 -13.75 -2.62
C ASN A 126 16.54 -12.74 -3.49
N CYS A 127 15.89 -12.31 -4.55
CA CYS A 127 16.40 -11.38 -5.54
C CYS A 127 15.97 -9.92 -5.31
N PHE A 128 15.39 -9.58 -4.15
CA PHE A 128 15.27 -8.18 -3.75
C PHE A 128 16.63 -7.59 -3.34
N GLY A 129 16.79 -6.27 -3.47
CA GLY A 129 18.01 -5.58 -3.04
C GLY A 129 18.25 -5.66 -1.53
N TYR A 130 19.50 -5.96 -1.15
CA TYR A 130 20.00 -6.04 0.23
C TYR A 130 20.79 -4.79 0.67
N HIS A 131 20.62 -3.68 -0.06
CA HIS A 131 21.32 -2.42 0.16
C HIS A 131 20.46 -1.44 0.97
N LEU A 132 20.43 -0.16 0.57
CA LEU A 132 19.71 0.91 1.25
C LEU A 132 18.20 0.70 1.41
N THR A 133 17.54 -0.14 0.62
CA THR A 133 16.08 -0.34 0.69
C THR A 133 15.73 -1.65 1.41
N PRO A 134 14.61 -1.73 2.16
CA PRO A 134 14.36 -2.84 3.08
C PRO A 134 13.90 -4.16 2.42
N ALA A 135 13.58 -4.18 1.12
CA ALA A 135 12.88 -5.31 0.49
C ALA A 135 13.60 -6.67 0.67
N GLY A 136 14.94 -6.72 0.55
CA GLY A 136 15.72 -7.93 0.82
C GLY A 136 15.53 -8.44 2.25
N MET A 137 15.62 -7.53 3.23
CA MET A 137 15.42 -7.84 4.66
C MET A 137 13.97 -8.20 5.01
N ILE A 138 12.99 -7.56 4.36
CA ILE A 138 11.56 -7.86 4.51
C ILE A 138 11.28 -9.34 4.17
N PHE A 139 11.70 -9.78 2.98
CA PHE A 139 11.45 -11.15 2.54
C PHE A 139 12.33 -12.18 3.27
N GLU A 140 13.56 -11.83 3.64
CA GLU A 140 14.41 -12.70 4.45
C GLU A 140 13.83 -12.94 5.85
N ASN A 141 13.28 -11.90 6.48
CA ASN A 141 12.62 -12.02 7.78
C ASN A 141 11.39 -12.96 7.72
N GLY A 142 10.59 -12.85 6.65
CA GLY A 142 9.47 -13.76 6.41
C GLY A 142 9.91 -15.20 6.11
N ALA A 143 10.95 -15.39 5.30
CA ALA A 143 11.46 -16.71 4.96
C ALA A 143 11.95 -17.46 6.22
N ARG A 144 12.65 -16.75 7.12
CA ARG A 144 13.03 -17.28 8.42
C ARG A 144 11.81 -17.62 9.29
N ALA A 145 10.73 -16.83 9.22
CA ALA A 145 9.51 -17.08 10.00
C ALA A 145 8.79 -18.38 9.62
N VAL A 146 8.90 -18.81 8.34
CA VAL A 146 8.40 -20.10 7.84
C VAL A 146 9.46 -21.22 7.86
N ASN A 147 10.63 -20.95 8.46
CA ASN A 147 11.79 -21.86 8.54
C ASN A 147 12.43 -22.23 7.19
N ALA A 148 12.25 -21.43 6.15
CA ALA A 148 12.91 -21.64 4.86
C ALA A 148 14.36 -21.14 4.89
N GLY A 149 15.24 -21.83 4.16
CA GLY A 149 16.58 -21.34 3.86
C GLY A 149 16.52 -20.14 2.89
N VAL A 150 17.53 -19.27 2.93
CA VAL A 150 17.59 -18.07 2.08
C VAL A 150 18.95 -18.01 1.39
N VAL A 151 18.93 -17.84 0.06
CA VAL A 151 20.06 -17.36 -0.72
C VAL A 151 19.85 -15.86 -0.92
N PRO A 152 20.63 -14.97 -0.25
CA PRO A 152 20.49 -13.52 -0.35
C PRO A 152 21.10 -13.03 -1.66
N ALA A 153 20.46 -13.38 -2.77
CA ALA A 153 21.05 -13.31 -4.10
C ALA A 153 21.09 -11.89 -4.67
N GLY A 154 20.22 -11.00 -4.19
CA GLY A 154 20.17 -9.62 -4.66
C GLY A 154 19.79 -9.50 -6.14
N VAL A 155 20.10 -8.35 -6.73
CA VAL A 155 19.75 -8.02 -8.12
C VAL A 155 20.94 -8.20 -9.07
N GLY A 156 20.66 -8.43 -10.34
CA GLY A 156 21.66 -8.45 -11.41
C GLY A 156 22.53 -9.71 -11.45
N GLN A 157 23.55 -9.68 -12.32
CA GLN A 157 24.44 -10.81 -12.61
C GLN A 157 23.68 -12.10 -12.94
N THR A 158 22.75 -12.05 -13.89
CA THR A 158 21.79 -13.13 -14.17
C THR A 158 22.44 -14.50 -14.43
N GLU A 159 23.60 -14.58 -15.09
CA GLU A 159 24.31 -15.85 -15.26
C GLU A 159 24.76 -16.46 -13.92
N LEU A 160 25.20 -15.62 -12.98
CA LEU A 160 25.54 -16.05 -11.63
C LEU A 160 24.28 -16.47 -10.86
N GLN A 161 23.16 -15.77 -11.03
CA GLN A 161 21.87 -16.15 -10.44
C GLN A 161 21.45 -17.55 -10.88
N VAL A 162 21.57 -17.87 -12.18
CA VAL A 162 21.25 -19.18 -12.75
C VAL A 162 22.16 -20.27 -12.17
N ARG A 163 23.47 -20.04 -12.16
CA ARG A 163 24.43 -21.01 -11.60
C ARG A 163 24.17 -21.26 -10.12
N ALA A 164 24.00 -20.20 -9.33
CA ALA A 164 23.70 -20.31 -7.91
C ALA A 164 22.37 -21.06 -7.66
N ALA A 165 21.33 -20.77 -8.45
CA ALA A 165 20.05 -21.46 -8.37
C ALA A 165 20.21 -22.98 -8.57
N SER A 166 20.95 -23.36 -9.61
CA SER A 166 21.22 -24.76 -9.94
C SER A 166 22.10 -25.46 -8.90
N ASP A 167 23.23 -24.85 -8.53
CA ASP A 167 24.23 -25.46 -7.65
C ASP A 167 23.72 -25.62 -6.21
N ILE A 168 22.97 -24.64 -5.73
CA ILE A 168 22.37 -24.65 -4.38
C ILE A 168 21.09 -25.52 -4.37
N GLY A 169 20.43 -25.67 -5.52
CA GLY A 169 19.14 -26.34 -5.61
C GLY A 169 18.00 -25.50 -5.03
N THR A 170 17.91 -24.23 -5.44
CA THR A 170 16.85 -23.33 -4.99
C THR A 170 15.47 -23.84 -5.42
N THR A 171 14.50 -23.80 -4.50
CA THR A 171 13.15 -24.36 -4.71
C THR A 171 12.07 -23.29 -4.81
N ALA A 172 12.39 -22.07 -4.35
CA ALA A 172 11.49 -20.94 -4.33
C ALA A 172 12.20 -19.65 -4.73
N TYR A 173 11.42 -18.70 -5.27
CA TYR A 173 11.86 -17.37 -5.66
C TYR A 173 11.17 -16.31 -4.80
N ALA A 174 11.91 -15.26 -4.44
CA ALA A 174 11.35 -14.01 -3.95
C ALA A 174 11.97 -12.82 -4.70
N GLY A 175 11.15 -11.89 -5.19
CA GLY A 175 11.65 -10.74 -5.96
C GLY A 175 10.55 -10.02 -6.75
N THR A 176 10.94 -9.17 -7.70
CA THR A 176 9.96 -8.54 -8.59
C THR A 176 9.40 -9.56 -9.58
N PRO A 177 8.13 -9.40 -10.02
CA PRO A 177 7.51 -10.37 -10.92
C PRO A 177 8.32 -10.66 -12.17
N ASP A 178 8.84 -9.63 -12.84
CA ASP A 178 9.53 -9.71 -14.12
C ASP A 178 10.92 -10.35 -14.04
N TYR A 179 11.63 -10.21 -12.91
CA TYR A 179 13.03 -10.63 -12.85
C TYR A 179 13.19 -12.16 -12.80
N LEU A 180 12.22 -12.91 -12.26
CA LEU A 180 12.22 -14.37 -12.34
C LEU A 180 12.22 -14.84 -13.80
N LYS A 181 11.49 -14.16 -14.69
CA LYS A 181 11.48 -14.49 -16.12
C LYS A 181 12.87 -14.28 -16.73
N VAL A 182 13.53 -13.18 -16.41
CA VAL A 182 14.91 -12.89 -16.89
C VAL A 182 15.89 -13.98 -16.47
N ILE A 183 15.79 -14.47 -15.23
CA ILE A 183 16.61 -15.59 -14.73
C ILE A 183 16.31 -16.87 -15.49
N TRP A 184 15.04 -17.17 -15.74
CA TRP A 184 14.66 -18.41 -16.42
C TRP A 184 15.03 -18.41 -17.90
N ASP A 185 14.79 -17.33 -18.62
CA ASP A 185 15.18 -17.20 -20.03
C ASP A 185 16.70 -17.39 -20.17
N LYS A 186 17.48 -16.85 -19.23
CA LYS A 186 18.93 -17.08 -19.18
C LYS A 186 19.30 -18.52 -18.81
N ALA A 187 18.52 -19.19 -17.96
CA ALA A 187 18.73 -20.61 -17.67
C ALA A 187 18.50 -21.49 -18.91
N ASP A 188 17.46 -21.20 -19.69
CA ASP A 188 17.16 -21.88 -20.95
C ASP A 188 18.31 -21.68 -21.95
N GLU A 189 18.83 -20.45 -22.08
CA GLU A 189 19.99 -20.14 -22.93
C GLU A 189 21.26 -20.90 -22.51
N LEU A 190 21.52 -20.98 -21.21
CA LEU A 190 22.71 -21.65 -20.66
C LEU A 190 22.54 -23.18 -20.53
N GLY A 191 21.36 -23.72 -20.83
CA GLY A 191 21.07 -25.16 -20.72
C GLY A 191 20.90 -25.66 -19.28
N PHE A 192 20.59 -24.79 -18.32
CA PHE A 192 20.31 -25.14 -16.92
C PHE A 192 18.83 -25.44 -16.70
N LYS A 193 18.53 -26.40 -15.82
CA LYS A 193 17.18 -26.61 -15.28
C LYS A 193 17.11 -26.07 -13.86
N LEU A 194 16.16 -25.19 -13.60
CA LEU A 194 15.94 -24.63 -12.27
C LEU A 194 14.91 -25.45 -11.48
N GLY A 195 15.12 -25.63 -10.17
CA GLY A 195 14.24 -26.37 -9.27
C GLY A 195 13.11 -25.54 -8.66
N ILE A 196 12.91 -24.31 -9.13
CA ILE A 196 11.96 -23.35 -8.57
C ILE A 196 10.53 -23.76 -8.95
N THR A 197 9.68 -23.99 -7.94
CA THR A 197 8.25 -24.35 -8.12
C THR A 197 7.29 -23.36 -7.47
N LYS A 198 7.83 -22.40 -6.70
CA LYS A 198 7.09 -21.42 -5.91
C LYS A 198 7.72 -20.04 -6.09
N ALA A 199 6.91 -19.02 -6.32
CA ALA A 199 7.36 -17.64 -6.47
C ALA A 199 6.49 -16.71 -5.62
N ALA A 200 7.14 -16.00 -4.70
CA ALA A 200 6.54 -14.96 -3.87
C ALA A 200 7.01 -13.59 -4.38
N VAL A 201 6.13 -12.88 -5.10
CA VAL A 201 6.52 -11.66 -5.81
C VAL A 201 5.91 -10.40 -5.22
N GLY A 202 6.59 -9.26 -5.39
CA GLY A 202 6.13 -7.96 -4.89
C GLY A 202 6.94 -6.80 -5.49
N GLY A 203 6.63 -5.57 -5.11
CA GLY A 203 7.36 -4.37 -5.58
C GLY A 203 7.14 -3.98 -7.04
N GLY A 204 6.30 -4.71 -7.78
CA GLY A 204 5.88 -4.43 -9.15
C GLY A 204 4.59 -5.18 -9.48
N ALA A 205 3.92 -4.82 -10.57
CA ALA A 205 2.67 -5.46 -10.99
C ALA A 205 2.92 -6.87 -11.58
N LEU A 206 2.17 -7.88 -11.14
CA LEU A 206 2.17 -9.21 -11.76
C LEU A 206 1.02 -9.28 -12.79
N PHE A 207 1.37 -9.16 -14.07
CA PHE A 207 0.40 -9.25 -15.15
C PHE A 207 -0.12 -10.68 -15.34
N PRO A 208 -1.39 -10.88 -15.74
CA PRO A 208 -1.97 -12.21 -15.97
C PRO A 208 -1.18 -13.08 -16.95
N SER A 209 -0.62 -12.48 -18.02
CA SER A 209 0.20 -13.19 -19.01
C SER A 209 1.48 -13.75 -18.39
N LEU A 210 2.18 -12.95 -17.58
CA LEU A 210 3.40 -13.36 -16.90
C LEU A 210 3.11 -14.46 -15.86
N ARG A 211 1.99 -14.35 -15.14
CA ARG A 211 1.55 -15.41 -14.21
C ARG A 211 1.27 -16.72 -14.96
N GLN A 212 0.60 -16.66 -16.11
CA GLN A 212 0.34 -17.83 -16.92
C GLN A 212 1.63 -18.49 -17.41
N GLU A 213 2.62 -17.71 -17.84
CA GLU A 213 3.94 -18.23 -18.23
C GLU A 213 4.62 -19.01 -17.08
N TYR A 214 4.50 -18.52 -15.84
CA TYR A 214 4.98 -19.26 -14.66
C TYR A 214 4.18 -20.54 -14.41
N ALA A 215 2.86 -20.50 -14.54
CA ALA A 215 2.01 -21.67 -14.36
C ALA A 215 2.32 -22.76 -15.41
N ASP A 216 2.55 -22.38 -16.67
CA ASP A 216 2.93 -23.29 -17.76
C ASP A 216 4.28 -23.99 -17.49
N ARG A 217 5.15 -23.33 -16.74
CA ARG A 217 6.43 -23.89 -16.25
C ARG A 217 6.31 -24.63 -14.91
N GLY A 218 5.10 -24.78 -14.37
CA GLY A 218 4.84 -25.49 -13.12
C GLY A 218 5.12 -24.69 -11.85
N VAL A 219 5.14 -23.35 -11.93
CA VAL A 219 5.40 -22.46 -10.79
C VAL A 219 4.13 -21.82 -10.28
N LEU A 220 3.84 -22.04 -9.01
CA LEU A 220 2.85 -21.25 -8.29
C LEU A 220 3.44 -19.87 -7.99
N CYS A 221 2.94 -18.85 -8.70
CA CYS A 221 3.34 -17.45 -8.49
C CYS A 221 2.19 -16.68 -7.82
N LEU A 222 2.44 -16.16 -6.62
CA LEU A 222 1.51 -15.32 -5.86
C LEU A 222 2.16 -13.98 -5.52
N GLN A 223 1.35 -12.93 -5.42
CA GLN A 223 1.79 -11.56 -5.19
C GLN A 223 1.40 -11.04 -3.80
N ASN A 224 2.21 -10.15 -3.23
CA ASN A 224 1.80 -9.30 -2.12
C ASN A 224 1.84 -7.79 -2.44
N TYR A 225 1.12 -7.05 -1.61
CA TYR A 225 1.17 -5.60 -1.49
C TYR A 225 1.90 -5.23 -0.20
N ALA A 226 3.02 -4.54 -0.33
CA ALA A 226 3.89 -4.15 0.76
C ALA A 226 4.56 -2.80 0.47
N THR A 227 4.94 -2.09 1.54
CA THR A 227 5.72 -0.84 1.45
C THR A 227 6.95 -0.93 2.34
N ALA A 228 7.95 -0.09 2.07
CA ALA A 228 9.15 0.02 2.92
C ALA A 228 8.81 0.44 4.36
N ASP A 229 7.81 1.30 4.53
CA ASP A 229 7.37 1.84 5.81
C ASP A 229 6.58 0.81 6.65
N LEU A 230 5.75 -0.01 6.00
CA LEU A 230 4.80 -0.89 6.67
C LEU A 230 5.27 -2.35 6.71
N GLY A 231 6.03 -2.82 5.73
CA GLY A 231 6.16 -4.26 5.46
C GLY A 231 4.93 -4.78 4.70
N ASN A 232 4.51 -6.00 5.00
CA ASN A 232 3.35 -6.62 4.35
C ASN A 232 2.04 -5.91 4.76
N VAL A 233 1.20 -5.59 3.78
CA VAL A 233 -0.14 -5.02 4.00
C VAL A 233 -1.22 -6.01 3.61
N ALA A 234 -1.11 -6.62 2.43
CA ALA A 234 -2.04 -7.64 1.95
C ALA A 234 -1.35 -8.63 1.02
N TYR A 235 -1.89 -9.83 0.86
CA TYR A 235 -1.27 -10.87 0.04
C TYR A 235 -2.28 -11.82 -0.61
N GLU A 236 -1.93 -12.34 -1.78
CA GLU A 236 -2.72 -13.36 -2.45
C GLU A 236 -2.60 -14.73 -1.77
N SER A 237 -3.62 -15.57 -1.96
CA SER A 237 -3.57 -17.00 -1.67
C SER A 237 -3.76 -17.81 -2.96
N GLN A 238 -3.64 -19.13 -2.86
CA GLN A 238 -3.88 -20.04 -4.00
C GLN A 238 -5.30 -19.94 -4.59
N ALA A 239 -6.25 -19.33 -3.86
CA ALA A 239 -7.57 -19.03 -4.40
C ALA A 239 -7.56 -17.95 -5.51
N MET A 240 -6.51 -17.10 -5.55
CA MET A 240 -6.36 -16.00 -6.51
C MET A 240 -7.61 -15.08 -6.60
N ASP A 241 -8.27 -14.86 -5.46
CA ASP A 241 -9.49 -14.07 -5.34
C ASP A 241 -9.22 -12.83 -4.46
N GLY A 242 -8.48 -11.88 -5.02
CA GLY A 242 -8.01 -10.69 -4.30
C GLY A 242 -6.87 -10.94 -3.30
N MET A 243 -6.46 -9.87 -2.62
CA MET A 243 -5.40 -9.90 -1.62
C MET A 243 -6.03 -9.82 -0.21
N ILE A 244 -5.72 -10.80 0.63
CA ILE A 244 -6.14 -10.84 2.04
C ILE A 244 -5.26 -9.89 2.84
N VAL A 245 -5.89 -8.99 3.61
CA VAL A 245 -5.19 -8.06 4.50
C VAL A 245 -4.47 -8.84 5.61
N ASP A 246 -3.24 -8.46 5.92
CA ASP A 246 -2.48 -9.09 6.99
C ASP A 246 -3.07 -8.78 8.37
N GLU A 247 -2.99 -9.74 9.32
CA GLU A 247 -3.64 -9.62 10.63
C GLU A 247 -2.93 -8.62 11.58
N GLY A 248 -1.73 -8.14 11.24
CA GLY A 248 -0.98 -7.14 12.02
C GLY A 248 -1.10 -5.70 11.48
N VAL A 249 -2.00 -5.46 10.53
CA VAL A 249 -2.35 -4.12 10.04
C VAL A 249 -3.86 -3.95 9.93
N ILE A 250 -4.29 -2.71 9.89
CA ILE A 250 -5.67 -2.31 9.67
C ILE A 250 -5.69 -1.44 8.43
N VAL A 251 -6.53 -1.79 7.45
CA VAL A 251 -6.62 -1.13 6.15
C VAL A 251 -7.95 -0.41 6.04
N GLU A 252 -7.88 0.86 5.67
CA GLU A 252 -8.99 1.71 5.25
C GLU A 252 -8.83 2.02 3.76
N ILE A 253 -9.95 2.12 3.04
CA ILE A 253 -9.98 2.71 1.70
C ILE A 253 -10.70 4.05 1.81
N VAL A 254 -10.01 5.14 1.48
CA VAL A 254 -10.51 6.51 1.69
C VAL A 254 -10.52 7.31 0.39
N THR A 255 -11.31 8.38 0.32
CA THR A 255 -11.27 9.29 -0.83
C THR A 255 -9.88 9.97 -0.89
N PRO A 256 -9.16 9.92 -2.04
CA PRO A 256 -7.84 10.53 -2.16
C PRO A 256 -7.79 12.01 -1.75
N GLY A 257 -6.74 12.40 -1.04
CA GLY A 257 -6.60 13.76 -0.50
C GLY A 257 -7.44 14.06 0.74
N THR A 258 -8.30 13.13 1.19
CA THR A 258 -9.11 13.25 2.41
C THR A 258 -8.66 12.23 3.48
N GLY A 259 -9.49 12.01 4.50
CA GLY A 259 -9.46 10.83 5.38
C GLY A 259 -10.82 10.13 5.48
N ASN A 260 -11.73 10.38 4.54
CA ASN A 260 -13.11 9.89 4.59
C ASN A 260 -13.21 8.51 3.95
N PRO A 261 -13.71 7.48 4.67
CA PRO A 261 -13.88 6.14 4.11
C PRO A 261 -14.83 6.13 2.90
N VAL A 262 -14.52 5.30 1.89
CA VAL A 262 -15.44 5.01 0.78
C VAL A 262 -16.26 3.75 1.07
N ALA A 263 -17.34 3.52 0.31
CA ALA A 263 -18.12 2.30 0.50
C ALA A 263 -17.38 1.04 0.00
N VAL A 264 -17.84 -0.13 0.45
CA VAL A 264 -17.28 -1.41 -0.02
C VAL A 264 -17.39 -1.51 -1.54
N GLY A 265 -16.30 -1.90 -2.20
CA GLY A 265 -16.22 -2.07 -3.66
C GLY A 265 -15.75 -0.83 -4.42
N GLU A 266 -15.74 0.33 -3.78
CA GLU A 266 -15.35 1.60 -4.40
C GLU A 266 -13.85 1.80 -4.35
N VAL A 267 -13.31 2.42 -5.41
CA VAL A 267 -11.88 2.67 -5.51
C VAL A 267 -11.53 3.93 -4.71
N GLY A 268 -10.53 3.81 -3.86
CA GLY A 268 -9.97 4.91 -3.08
C GLY A 268 -8.54 4.63 -2.69
N GLU A 269 -7.95 5.56 -1.95
CA GLU A 269 -6.59 5.47 -1.44
C GLU A 269 -6.48 4.50 -0.28
N VAL A 270 -5.43 3.68 -0.29
CA VAL A 270 -5.10 2.75 0.80
C VAL A 270 -4.45 3.52 1.95
N VAL A 271 -5.11 3.50 3.11
CA VAL A 271 -4.61 4.06 4.37
C VAL A 271 -4.43 2.92 5.36
N VAL A 272 -3.28 2.88 6.03
CA VAL A 272 -2.90 1.75 6.88
C VAL A 272 -2.52 2.20 8.28
N THR A 273 -3.10 1.56 9.29
CA THR A 273 -2.63 1.61 10.67
C THR A 273 -1.90 0.31 10.99
N THR A 274 -0.60 0.38 11.26
CA THR A 274 0.19 -0.80 11.65
C THR A 274 0.07 -1.08 13.14
N LEU A 275 0.03 -2.34 13.54
CA LEU A 275 0.09 -2.78 14.94
C LEU A 275 1.52 -3.04 15.43
N ASN A 276 2.52 -2.66 14.62
CA ASN A 276 3.93 -2.67 15.02
C ASN A 276 4.18 -1.61 16.11
N ARG A 277 4.56 -2.05 17.31
CA ARG A 277 4.81 -1.15 18.44
C ARG A 277 6.10 -0.35 18.31
N ASP A 278 7.07 -0.83 17.54
CA ASP A 278 8.38 -0.18 17.41
C ASP A 278 8.30 1.03 16.45
N TYR A 279 7.42 0.97 15.45
CA TYR A 279 7.17 2.04 14.47
C TYR A 279 5.66 2.19 14.21
N PRO A 280 4.92 2.81 15.15
CA PRO A 280 3.45 2.86 15.13
C PRO A 280 2.93 3.93 14.15
N LEU A 281 2.96 3.62 12.86
CA LEU A 281 2.30 4.44 11.84
C LEU A 281 0.77 4.28 11.91
N VAL A 282 0.08 5.38 12.20
CA VAL A 282 -1.38 5.48 12.37
C VAL A 282 -1.94 6.22 11.16
N ARG A 283 -2.93 5.63 10.50
CA ARG A 283 -3.56 6.14 9.27
C ARG A 283 -2.55 6.63 8.25
N PHE A 284 -1.52 5.83 7.99
CA PHE A 284 -0.51 6.16 7.01
C PHE A 284 -1.04 5.96 5.59
N ALA A 285 -1.11 7.05 4.83
CA ALA A 285 -1.49 7.03 3.42
C ALA A 285 -0.34 6.50 2.56
N THR A 286 -0.58 5.38 1.87
CA THR A 286 0.44 4.74 1.04
C THR A 286 0.66 5.46 -0.30
N GLY A 287 -0.33 6.24 -0.75
CA GLY A 287 -0.35 6.85 -2.07
C GLY A 287 -0.78 5.90 -3.19
N ASP A 288 -1.29 4.71 -2.87
CA ASP A 288 -1.81 3.73 -3.83
C ASP A 288 -3.34 3.61 -3.76
N LEU A 289 -3.95 3.23 -4.88
CA LEU A 289 -5.39 2.97 -4.97
C LEU A 289 -5.72 1.49 -4.83
N SER A 290 -6.83 1.19 -4.17
CA SER A 290 -7.45 -0.14 -4.15
C SER A 290 -8.95 -0.04 -3.86
N ALA A 291 -9.61 -1.18 -3.70
CA ALA A 291 -11.01 -1.28 -3.29
C ALA A 291 -11.22 -2.52 -2.41
N VAL A 292 -12.08 -2.41 -1.40
CA VAL A 292 -12.51 -3.54 -0.57
C VAL A 292 -13.32 -4.54 -1.40
N MET A 293 -13.07 -5.82 -1.23
CA MET A 293 -13.86 -6.91 -1.81
C MET A 293 -14.82 -7.49 -0.76
N ALA A 294 -16.08 -7.66 -1.15
CA ALA A 294 -17.09 -8.25 -0.29
C ALA A 294 -16.90 -9.77 -0.13
N GLY A 295 -17.30 -10.30 1.02
CA GLY A 295 -17.31 -11.73 1.29
C GLY A 295 -15.95 -12.31 1.67
N GLN A 296 -15.99 -13.44 2.38
CA GLN A 296 -14.82 -14.17 2.84
C GLN A 296 -14.07 -14.82 1.67
N SER A 297 -12.75 -14.95 1.81
CA SER A 297 -11.93 -15.71 0.86
C SER A 297 -12.37 -17.17 0.79
N PRO A 298 -12.47 -17.79 -0.40
CA PRO A 298 -12.72 -19.22 -0.52
C PRO A 298 -11.55 -20.08 0.00
N CYS A 299 -10.39 -19.46 0.30
CA CYS A 299 -9.27 -20.15 0.94
C CYS A 299 -9.46 -20.40 2.45
N GLY A 300 -10.60 -19.99 3.02
CA GLY A 300 -10.91 -20.11 4.45
C GLY A 300 -10.30 -19.01 5.34
N ARG A 301 -9.42 -18.15 4.81
CA ARG A 301 -8.95 -16.96 5.53
C ARG A 301 -10.08 -15.98 5.71
N THR A 302 -10.16 -15.40 6.91
CA THR A 302 -11.34 -14.66 7.39
C THR A 302 -11.18 -13.15 7.36
N ASN A 303 -9.98 -12.62 7.13
CA ASN A 303 -9.76 -11.18 7.08
C ASN A 303 -10.37 -10.54 5.82
N MET A 304 -10.49 -9.21 5.86
CA MET A 304 -10.85 -8.37 4.72
C MET A 304 -9.96 -8.68 3.50
N ARG A 305 -10.54 -8.55 2.31
CA ARG A 305 -9.81 -8.60 1.05
C ARG A 305 -9.86 -7.25 0.33
N ILE A 306 -8.80 -6.95 -0.38
CA ILE A 306 -8.71 -5.81 -1.31
C ILE A 306 -8.39 -6.31 -2.72
N LYS A 307 -8.72 -5.53 -3.75
CA LYS A 307 -8.40 -5.90 -5.15
C LYS A 307 -6.91 -5.95 -5.46
N GLY A 308 -6.06 -5.39 -4.59
CA GLY A 308 -4.63 -5.17 -4.85
C GLY A 308 -4.38 -3.77 -5.42
N TRP A 309 -3.21 -3.56 -6.01
CA TRP A 309 -2.82 -2.25 -6.54
C TRP A 309 -3.64 -1.88 -7.79
N MET A 310 -4.30 -0.72 -7.77
CA MET A 310 -5.15 -0.21 -8.85
C MET A 310 -4.64 1.12 -9.44
N GLY A 311 -3.38 1.44 -9.24
CA GLY A 311 -2.79 2.71 -9.63
C GLY A 311 -2.41 3.56 -8.43
N ARG A 312 -2.08 4.82 -8.70
CA ARG A 312 -1.59 5.75 -7.69
C ARG A 312 -2.65 6.79 -7.33
N ALA A 313 -2.68 7.17 -6.06
CA ALA A 313 -3.56 8.21 -5.53
C ALA A 313 -2.99 9.63 -5.75
N ASP A 314 -1.70 9.75 -6.11
CA ASP A 314 -1.03 11.02 -6.41
C ASP A 314 -1.45 11.59 -7.77
N GLN A 315 -2.71 12.01 -7.87
CA GLN A 315 -3.32 12.54 -9.10
C GLN A 315 -2.95 14.01 -9.36
N THR A 316 -1.70 14.40 -9.07
CA THR A 316 -1.27 15.79 -9.28
C THR A 316 -1.10 16.07 -10.77
N THR A 317 -1.80 17.09 -11.27
CA THR A 317 -1.59 17.59 -12.64
C THR A 317 -1.26 19.08 -12.65
N LYS A 318 -0.60 19.54 -13.71
CA LYS A 318 -0.26 20.95 -13.93
C LYS A 318 -1.19 21.55 -14.98
N ILE A 319 -2.01 22.53 -14.60
CA ILE A 319 -2.97 23.21 -15.46
C ILE A 319 -2.62 24.70 -15.49
N LYS A 320 -2.41 25.29 -16.68
CA LYS A 320 -2.04 26.71 -16.83
C LYS A 320 -0.84 27.13 -15.98
N GLY A 321 0.15 26.26 -15.85
CA GLY A 321 1.35 26.53 -15.06
C GLY A 321 1.25 26.25 -13.55
N MET A 322 0.06 25.94 -13.03
CA MET A 322 -0.20 25.71 -11.60
C MET A 322 -0.43 24.23 -11.31
N PHE A 323 0.08 23.73 -10.19
CA PHE A 323 -0.22 22.37 -9.73
C PHE A 323 -1.59 22.31 -9.07
N VAL A 324 -2.40 21.34 -9.47
CA VAL A 324 -3.66 20.97 -8.83
C VAL A 324 -3.44 19.62 -8.16
N ARG A 325 -3.77 19.52 -6.87
CA ARG A 325 -3.56 18.33 -6.04
C ARG A 325 -4.87 17.84 -5.42
N PRO A 326 -4.99 16.52 -5.13
CA PRO A 326 -6.19 15.94 -4.50
C PRO A 326 -6.66 16.69 -3.25
N GLU A 327 -5.74 17.16 -2.40
CA GLU A 327 -6.07 17.88 -1.16
C GLU A 327 -6.79 19.21 -1.44
N GLN A 328 -6.50 19.88 -2.55
CA GLN A 328 -7.21 21.11 -2.92
C GLN A 328 -8.65 20.82 -3.37
N VAL A 329 -8.87 19.66 -4.00
CA VAL A 329 -10.21 19.19 -4.37
C VAL A 329 -11.00 18.81 -3.11
N ALA A 330 -10.34 18.14 -2.16
CA ALA A 330 -10.91 17.85 -0.84
C ALA A 330 -11.32 19.12 -0.08
N ASP A 331 -10.45 20.14 -0.03
CA ASP A 331 -10.74 21.43 0.60
C ASP A 331 -11.93 22.14 -0.06
N LEU A 332 -12.11 22.00 -1.38
CA LEU A 332 -13.26 22.55 -2.09
C LEU A 332 -14.57 21.86 -1.66
N VAL A 333 -14.57 20.53 -1.60
CA VAL A 333 -15.74 19.74 -1.16
C VAL A 333 -16.07 20.08 0.30
N ALA A 334 -15.08 20.09 1.19
CA ALA A 334 -15.27 20.35 2.62
C ALA A 334 -15.80 21.76 2.94
N LYS A 335 -15.70 22.73 2.01
CA LYS A 335 -16.25 24.08 2.20
C LYS A 335 -17.76 24.18 1.99
N HIS A 336 -18.39 23.16 1.42
CA HIS A 336 -19.82 23.20 1.06
C HIS A 336 -20.50 21.89 1.44
N ASP A 337 -21.35 21.93 2.45
CA ASP A 337 -22.08 20.75 2.96
C ASP A 337 -22.93 20.05 1.88
N GLU A 338 -23.36 20.78 0.85
CA GLU A 338 -24.17 20.23 -0.24
C GLU A 338 -23.38 19.63 -1.41
N ILE A 339 -22.04 19.63 -1.37
CA ILE A 339 -21.20 18.97 -2.38
C ILE A 339 -20.85 17.58 -1.87
N ASP A 340 -21.34 16.56 -2.56
CA ASP A 340 -21.05 15.16 -2.22
C ASP A 340 -19.65 14.77 -2.69
N ARG A 341 -19.31 15.14 -3.93
CA ARG A 341 -18.06 14.76 -4.60
C ARG A 341 -17.63 15.83 -5.60
N ALA A 342 -16.35 15.85 -5.92
CA ALA A 342 -15.82 16.69 -6.99
C ALA A 342 -14.82 15.93 -7.85
N ARG A 343 -14.77 16.28 -9.14
CA ARG A 343 -13.73 15.87 -10.07
C ARG A 343 -13.21 17.09 -10.82
N VAL A 344 -11.89 17.27 -10.81
CA VAL A 344 -11.23 18.27 -11.65
C VAL A 344 -10.72 17.60 -12.91
N ILE A 345 -11.10 18.12 -14.07
CA ILE A 345 -10.69 17.62 -15.37
C ILE A 345 -9.80 18.66 -16.04
N ALA A 346 -8.55 18.29 -16.31
CA ALA A 346 -7.66 19.07 -17.16
C ALA A 346 -8.00 18.77 -18.63
N ILE A 347 -8.30 19.82 -19.39
CA ILE A 347 -8.64 19.72 -20.82
C ILE A 347 -7.77 20.67 -21.63
N ARG A 348 -7.80 20.51 -22.96
CA ARG A 348 -7.27 21.49 -23.91
C ARG A 348 -8.44 22.28 -24.50
N ASP A 349 -8.38 23.60 -24.42
CA ASP A 349 -9.33 24.51 -25.06
C ASP A 349 -8.57 25.32 -26.13
N GLY A 350 -8.59 24.81 -27.36
CA GLY A 350 -7.70 25.27 -28.43
C GLY A 350 -6.22 25.07 -28.08
N GLU A 351 -5.46 26.16 -28.09
CA GLU A 351 -4.02 26.15 -27.74
C GLU A 351 -3.75 26.34 -26.24
N MET A 352 -4.80 26.47 -25.41
CA MET A 352 -4.66 26.74 -23.98
C MET A 352 -5.08 25.54 -23.15
N ASP A 353 -4.47 25.39 -21.97
CA ASP A 353 -5.00 24.50 -20.93
C ASP A 353 -6.34 25.05 -20.42
N GLY A 354 -7.31 24.17 -20.19
CA GLY A 354 -8.59 24.45 -19.54
C GLY A 354 -8.79 23.58 -18.31
N MET A 355 -9.68 24.01 -17.42
CA MET A 355 -10.07 23.27 -16.22
C MET A 355 -11.59 23.18 -16.17
N ILE A 356 -12.13 21.97 -16.08
CA ILE A 356 -13.52 21.72 -15.72
C ILE A 356 -13.54 21.26 -14.26
N VAL A 357 -14.45 21.80 -13.45
CA VAL A 357 -14.70 21.33 -12.09
C VAL A 357 -16.11 20.78 -12.05
N GLN A 358 -16.22 19.46 -12.03
CA GLN A 358 -17.48 18.77 -11.87
C GLN A 358 -17.79 18.65 -10.38
N LEU A 359 -18.94 19.16 -9.96
CA LEU A 359 -19.42 19.12 -8.58
C LEU A 359 -20.69 18.28 -8.53
N GLU A 360 -20.65 17.19 -7.78
CA GLU A 360 -21.83 16.37 -7.53
C GLU A 360 -22.66 17.00 -6.40
N THR A 361 -23.82 17.54 -6.73
CA THR A 361 -24.66 18.30 -5.81
C THR A 361 -26.10 18.40 -6.32
N SER A 362 -27.05 18.65 -5.41
CA SER A 362 -28.43 19.00 -5.78
C SER A 362 -28.62 20.48 -6.15
N ALA A 363 -27.57 21.31 -6.02
CA ALA A 363 -27.62 22.71 -6.42
C ALA A 363 -27.82 22.86 -7.95
N THR A 364 -28.38 24.00 -8.35
CA THR A 364 -28.69 24.28 -9.77
C THR A 364 -27.90 25.46 -10.35
N ASP A 365 -27.20 26.23 -9.51
CA ASP A 365 -26.46 27.42 -9.93
C ASP A 365 -24.95 27.23 -9.74
N PRO A 366 -24.18 27.03 -10.83
CA PRO A 366 -22.72 26.86 -10.75
C PRO A 366 -22.00 28.13 -10.29
N ALA A 367 -22.59 29.33 -10.47
CA ALA A 367 -21.94 30.59 -10.12
C ALA A 367 -21.65 30.70 -8.61
N ARG A 368 -22.42 29.98 -7.78
CA ARG A 368 -22.22 29.88 -6.32
C ARG A 368 -20.83 29.39 -5.94
N TYR A 369 -20.20 28.57 -6.78
CA TYR A 369 -18.96 27.87 -6.45
C TYR A 369 -17.70 28.54 -7.03
N GLU A 370 -17.84 29.55 -7.89
CA GLU A 370 -16.71 30.19 -8.59
C GLU A 370 -15.65 30.76 -7.64
N ALA A 371 -16.09 31.43 -6.57
CA ALA A 371 -15.19 32.00 -5.57
C ALA A 371 -14.42 30.90 -4.81
N SER A 372 -15.09 29.81 -4.43
CA SER A 372 -14.46 28.69 -3.73
C SER A 372 -13.54 27.89 -4.62
N VAL A 373 -13.90 27.68 -5.89
CA VAL A 373 -13.02 27.06 -6.89
C VAL A 373 -11.75 27.88 -7.06
N MET A 374 -11.88 29.20 -7.22
CA MET A 374 -10.73 30.09 -7.28
C MET A 374 -9.89 30.01 -6.00
N ASP A 375 -10.52 30.02 -4.83
CA ASP A 375 -9.78 30.00 -3.57
C ASP A 375 -9.08 28.66 -3.28
N CYS A 376 -9.72 27.52 -3.52
CA CYS A 376 -9.11 26.21 -3.24
C CYS A 376 -8.12 25.80 -4.34
N LEU A 377 -8.52 25.90 -5.60
CA LEU A 377 -7.73 25.40 -6.74
C LEU A 377 -6.76 26.45 -7.30
N LYS A 378 -6.89 27.72 -6.88
CA LYS A 378 -6.07 28.87 -7.35
C LYS A 378 -6.13 29.08 -8.86
N LEU A 379 -7.18 28.58 -9.52
CA LEU A 379 -7.42 28.64 -10.96
C LEU A 379 -8.91 28.89 -11.24
N ARG A 380 -9.20 29.64 -12.32
CA ARG A 380 -10.56 29.67 -12.91
C ARG A 380 -10.78 28.41 -13.72
N GLY A 381 -11.93 27.78 -13.54
CA GLY A 381 -12.39 26.65 -14.34
C GLY A 381 -13.88 26.79 -14.66
N ARG A 382 -14.32 26.09 -15.71
CA ARG A 382 -15.75 25.91 -16.01
C ARG A 382 -16.33 24.97 -14.96
N ILE A 383 -17.39 25.38 -14.29
CA ILE A 383 -18.06 24.57 -13.27
C ILE A 383 -19.22 23.83 -13.93
N GLU A 384 -19.29 22.52 -13.70
CA GLU A 384 -20.37 21.66 -14.17
C GLU A 384 -21.01 21.00 -12.96
N LEU A 385 -22.32 21.20 -12.78
CA LEU A 385 -23.07 20.55 -11.71
C LEU A 385 -23.57 19.20 -12.20
N ILE A 386 -23.24 18.16 -11.44
CA ILE A 386 -23.60 16.78 -11.71
C ILE A 386 -24.62 16.36 -10.65
N ALA A 387 -25.69 15.69 -11.08
CA ALA A 387 -26.69 15.19 -10.14
C ALA A 387 -26.07 14.14 -9.19
N PRO A 388 -26.56 14.01 -7.94
CA PRO A 388 -26.11 12.97 -7.02
C PRO A 388 -26.12 11.56 -7.65
N GLY A 389 -25.02 10.83 -7.47
CA GLY A 389 -24.74 9.55 -8.12
C GLY A 389 -24.13 9.65 -9.53
N GLY A 390 -23.97 10.84 -10.10
CA GLY A 390 -23.53 11.03 -11.48
C GLY A 390 -22.02 10.93 -11.72
N LEU A 391 -21.16 11.17 -10.72
CA LEU A 391 -19.72 10.97 -10.88
C LEU A 391 -19.31 9.50 -10.70
N PRO A 392 -18.37 8.97 -11.51
CA PRO A 392 -17.84 7.61 -11.34
C PRO A 392 -17.16 7.39 -9.99
N ARG A 393 -17.09 6.12 -9.56
CA ARG A 393 -16.41 5.68 -8.33
C ARG A 393 -15.14 4.88 -8.63
N ASP A 394 -14.30 5.49 -9.48
CA ASP A 394 -13.05 4.95 -10.03
C ASP A 394 -11.80 5.43 -9.29
N GLY A 395 -11.97 6.20 -8.21
CA GLY A 395 -10.89 6.78 -7.41
C GLY A 395 -10.30 8.06 -7.99
N LEU A 396 -10.76 8.54 -9.15
CA LEU A 396 -10.26 9.77 -9.77
C LEU A 396 -10.97 11.01 -9.22
N VAL A 397 -10.20 11.84 -8.53
CA VAL A 397 -10.55 13.21 -8.13
C VAL A 397 -9.94 14.25 -9.06
N ILE A 398 -8.85 13.90 -9.75
CA ILE A 398 -8.24 14.70 -10.81
C ILE A 398 -8.00 13.81 -12.03
N GLU A 399 -8.46 14.25 -13.18
CA GLU A 399 -8.36 13.53 -14.45
C GLU A 399 -7.68 14.43 -15.50
N ASP A 400 -6.65 13.91 -16.18
CA ASP A 400 -5.99 14.63 -17.27
C ASP A 400 -6.43 14.08 -18.62
N GLN A 401 -7.31 14.81 -19.30
CA GLN A 401 -7.85 14.44 -20.61
C GLN A 401 -7.15 15.18 -21.77
N ARG A 402 -6.09 15.93 -21.50
CA ARG A 402 -5.35 16.65 -22.54
C ARG A 402 -4.69 15.66 -23.49
N LYS A 403 -4.85 15.90 -24.78
CA LYS A 403 -4.12 15.22 -25.86
C LYS A 403 -3.20 16.23 -26.54
N TYR A 404 -2.01 15.78 -26.90
CA TYR A 404 -0.98 16.61 -27.54
C TYR A 404 -0.71 16.15 -28.99
N ASP A 405 -1.62 15.33 -29.53
CA ASP A 405 -1.56 14.72 -30.85
C ASP A 405 -1.69 15.75 -31.99
#